data_AF-A0A8F5BMX4-F1
#
_entry.id   AF-A0A8F5BMX4-F1
#
_cell.length_a   1.000
_cell.length_b   1.000
_cell.length_c   1.000
_cell.angle_alpha   90.00
_cell.angle_beta   90.00
_cell.angle_gamma   90.00
#
_symmetry.space_group_name_H-M   'P 1'
#
loop_
_entity.id
_entity.type
_entity.pdbx_description
1 polymer ?
#
loop_
_entity_poly.entity_id
_entity_poly.type
_entity_poly.pdbx_seq_one_letter_code
_entity_poly.pdbx_strand_id
1 'polypeptide(L)' 'MVQVTFHSKIFSMGHDKYGDPKYAIYVPKAIHNKIKEMLDREVIVIVILPDDE' A
#
# COMPACT_ATOMS: atom_id res chain seq x y z
N MET A 1 -6.38 -0.62 18.96
CA MET A 1 -6.01 -0.94 17.56
C MET A 1 -4.55 -0.53 17.34
N VAL A 2 -3.74 -1.37 16.70
CA VAL A 2 -2.37 -1.00 16.30
C VAL A 2 -2.42 -0.57 14.85
N GLN A 3 -2.00 0.66 14.56
CA GLN A 3 -1.94 1.23 13.23
C GLN A 3 -0.48 1.45 12.84
N VAL A 4 -0.10 1.02 11.64
CA VAL A 4 1.24 1.22 11.09
C VAL A 4 1.13 2.11 9.85
N THR A 5 1.66 3.32 9.95
CA THR A 5 1.71 4.27 8.84
C THR A 5 3.12 4.28 8.25
N PHE A 6 3.22 4.25 6.92
CA PHE A 6 4.48 4.42 6.21
C PHE A 6 4.23 5.20 4.93
N HIS A 7 5.25 5.96 4.51
CA HIS A 7 5.22 6.64 3.22
C HIS A 7 5.89 5.76 2.17
N SER A 8 5.27 5.70 1.00
CA SER A 8 5.82 4.97 -0.15
C SER A 8 5.53 5.71 -1.44
N LYS A 9 6.33 5.38 -2.46
CA LYS A 9 6.05 5.83 -3.82
C LYS A 9 5.05 4.88 -4.45
N ILE A 10 4.03 5.47 -5.05
CA ILE A 10 3.10 4.77 -5.92
C ILE A 10 3.73 4.75 -7.31
N PHE A 11 3.73 3.59 -7.94
CA PHE A 11 4.22 3.44 -9.31
C PHE A 11 3.16 2.81 -10.19
N SER A 12 3.08 3.30 -11.43
CA SER A 12 2.22 2.68 -12.44
C SER A 12 2.70 1.27 -12.73
N MET A 13 1.76 0.34 -12.78
CA MET A 13 1.96 -1.07 -13.12
C MET A 13 1.21 -1.43 -14.41
N GLY A 14 1.00 -0.44 -15.28
CA GLY A 14 0.26 -0.58 -16.54
C GLY A 14 -1.24 -0.54 -16.33
N HIS A 15 -1.96 -1.28 -17.17
CA HIS A 15 -3.43 -1.39 -17.11
C HIS A 15 -3.84 -2.84 -16.90
N ASP A 16 -5.02 -3.05 -16.34
CA ASP A 16 -5.61 -4.38 -16.24
C ASP A 16 -6.24 -4.83 -17.56
N LYS A 17 -6.88 -6.00 -17.56
CA LYS A 17 -7.51 -6.58 -18.76
C LYS A 17 -8.74 -5.80 -19.26
N TYR A 18 -9.24 -4.84 -18.47
CA TYR A 18 -10.36 -3.97 -18.77
C TYR A 18 -9.92 -2.56 -19.16
N GLY A 19 -8.61 -2.27 -19.06
CA GLY A 19 -8.05 -0.96 -19.38
C GLY A 19 -7.95 -0.03 -18.18
N ASP A 20 -8.25 -0.51 -16.98
CA ASP A 20 -8.15 0.31 -15.76
C ASP A 20 -6.69 0.42 -15.31
N PRO A 21 -6.23 1.62 -14.91
CA PRO A 21 -4.85 1.81 -14.48
C PRO A 21 -4.56 1.00 -13.21
N LYS A 22 -3.48 0.23 -13.26
CA LYS A 22 -2.95 -0.51 -12.13
C LYS A 22 -1.82 0.28 -11.50
N TYR A 23 -1.84 0.31 -10.18
CA TYR A 23 -0.79 0.90 -9.38
C TYR A 23 -0.26 -0.13 -8.39
N ALA A 24 1.00 0.02 -8.04
CA ALA A 24 1.62 -0.74 -6.98
C ALA A 24 2.30 0.19 -5.99
N ILE A 25 2.34 -0.26 -4.74
CA ILE A 25 3.01 0.40 -3.63
C ILE A 25 4.18 -0.45 -3.16
N TYR A 26 5.30 0.19 -2.86
CA TYR A 26 6.42 -0.51 -2.26
C TYR A 26 6.24 -0.54 -0.75
N VAL A 27 6.20 -1.72 -0.14
CA VAL A 27 6.21 -1.83 1.33
C VAL A 27 7.66 -2.00 1.80
N PRO A 28 8.23 -1.06 2.58
CA PRO A 28 9.61 -1.18 3.03
C PRO A 28 9.82 -2.41 3.93
N LYS A 29 10.99 -3.05 3.85
CA LYS A 29 11.35 -4.21 4.71
C LYS A 29 11.17 -3.94 6.21
N ALA A 30 11.42 -2.72 6.67
CA ALA A 30 11.20 -2.32 8.07
C ALA A 30 9.73 -2.44 8.50
N ILE A 31 8.80 -2.24 7.55
CA ILE A 31 7.36 -2.40 7.76
C ILE A 31 6.94 -3.87 7.70
N HIS A 32 7.57 -4.69 6.85
CA HIS A 32 7.31 -6.14 6.81
C HIS A 32 7.50 -6.79 8.18
N ASN A 33 8.54 -6.42 8.92
CA ASN A 33 8.79 -6.97 10.25
C ASN A 33 7.69 -6.56 11.24
N LYS A 34 7.24 -5.29 11.20
CA LYS A 34 6.13 -4.79 12.03
C LYS A 34 4.80 -5.46 11.68
N ILE A 35 4.53 -5.74 10.40
CA ILE A 35 3.31 -6.42 9.95
C ILE A 35 3.33 -7.91 10.37
N LYS A 36 4.48 -8.57 10.33
CA LYS A 36 4.60 -9.97 10.79
C LYS A 36 4.23 -10.13 12.26
N GLU A 37 4.48 -9.14 13.10
CA GLU A 37 4.05 -9.13 14.51
C GLU A 37 2.52 -8.95 14.66
N MET A 38 1.80 -8.70 13.56
CA MET A 38 0.34 -8.47 13.51
C MET A 38 -0.44 -9.62 12.85
N LEU A 39 0.16 -10.81 12.70
CA LEU A 39 -0.30 -11.95 11.86
C LEU A 39 -1.75 -12.45 12.06
N ASP A 40 -2.46 -12.06 13.12
CA ASP A 40 -3.86 -12.43 13.37
C ASP A 40 -4.85 -11.25 13.26
N ARG A 41 -4.45 -10.15 12.61
CA ARG A 41 -5.24 -8.91 12.53
C ARG A 41 -5.52 -8.53 11.09
N GLU A 42 -6.72 -8.03 10.85
CA GLU A 42 -7.11 -7.44 9.57
C GLU A 42 -6.15 -6.29 9.21
N VAL A 43 -5.54 -6.38 8.03
CA VAL A 43 -4.62 -5.37 7.51
C VAL A 43 -5.37 -4.51 6.51
N ILE A 44 -5.73 -3.31 6.94
CA ILE A 44 -6.37 -2.30 6.07
C ILE A 44 -5.27 -1.43 5.47
N VAL A 45 -5.20 -1.39 4.14
CA VAL A 45 -4.28 -0.52 3.40
C VAL A 45 -5.06 0.68 2.89
N ILE A 46 -4.77 1.87 3.44
CA ILE A 46 -5.34 3.13 2.99
C ILE A 46 -4.28 3.86 2.17
N VAL A 47 -4.56 4.09 0.90
CA VAL A 47 -3.69 4.86 0.00
C VAL A 47 -4.30 6.24 -0.16
N ILE A 48 -3.57 7.28 0.24
CA ILE A 48 -3.95 8.67 0.03
C ILE A 48 -3.14 9.16 -1.16
N LEU A 49 -3.83 9.45 -2.26
CA LEU A 49 -3.25 10.12 -3.41
C LEU A 49 -3.33 11.63 -3.19
N PRO A 50 -2.32 12.42 -3.59
CA PRO A 50 -2.51 13.86 -3.72
C PRO A 50 -3.60 14.10 -4.77
N ASP A 51 -4.52 15.02 -4.51
CA ASP A 51 -5.42 15.51 -5.56
C ASP A 51 -4.55 16.17 -6.64
N ASP A 52 -4.77 15.80 -7.91
CA ASP A 52 -4.11 16.37 -9.08
C ASP A 52 -4.61 17.82 -9.40
N GLU A 53 -5.16 18.55 -8.42
CA GLU A 53 -5.54 19.98 -8.58
C GLU A 53 -4.34 20.94 -8.51
#